data_AF-A0A3M8V3X3-F1
#
_entry.id   AF-A0A3M8V3X3-F1
#
_cell.length_a   1.000
_cell.length_b   1.000
_cell.length_c   1.000
_cell.angle_alpha   90.00
_cell.angle_beta   90.00
_cell.angle_gamma   90.00
#
_symmetry.space_group_name_H-M   'P 1'
#
loop_
_entity.id
_entity.type
_entity.pdbx_description
1 polymer ?
#
loop_
_entity_poly.entity_id
_entity_poly.type
_entity_poly.pdbx_seq_one_letter_code
_entity_poly.pdbx_strand_id
1 'polypeptide(L)'
;MSATEESGEEALYVLTAVLLTPAQFPSVLGDDYPEVCAALGLEPYEPGYGLVLGQDGKGARWTVVTDDVSLVACAIATWDCGMEYALSLDDRTVVASLPGWPLAVAVAAPGVPAPHDPAPDARPGGAARQPLAPPD
;
A
#
# COMPACT_ATOMS: atom_id res chain seq x y z
N MET A 1 -2.04 25.51 26.84
CA MET A 1 -2.80 24.63 25.92
C MET A 1 -2.39 25.01 24.50
N SER A 2 -1.56 24.20 23.88
CA SER A 2 -1.39 24.20 22.42
C SER A 2 -1.45 22.73 22.05
N ALA A 3 -2.38 22.42 21.17
CA ALA A 3 -2.88 21.08 20.90
C ALA A 3 -1.74 20.09 20.67
N THR A 4 -1.83 18.95 21.36
CA THR A 4 -1.36 17.69 20.78
C THR A 4 -1.98 17.63 19.39
N GLU A 5 -1.18 17.90 18.35
CA GLU A 5 -1.55 17.52 17.01
C GLU A 5 -1.71 16.01 17.10
N GLU A 6 -2.96 15.58 17.10
CA GLU A 6 -3.32 14.18 17.04
C GLU A 6 -2.53 13.63 15.86
N SER A 7 -1.53 12.77 16.16
CA SER A 7 -0.93 11.91 15.16
C SER A 7 -2.07 11.06 14.62
N GLY A 8 -2.78 11.61 13.64
CA GLY A 8 -3.75 10.89 12.88
C GLY A 8 -2.96 9.83 12.13
N GLU A 9 -2.88 8.64 12.70
CA GLU A 9 -3.14 7.44 11.92
C GLU A 9 -4.44 7.71 11.14
N GLU A 10 -4.34 8.46 10.04
CA GLU A 10 -5.44 8.66 9.11
C GLU A 10 -5.72 7.27 8.56
N ALA A 11 -6.79 6.64 9.08
CA ALA A 11 -7.17 5.30 8.72
C ALA A 11 -7.18 5.16 7.19
N LEU A 12 -6.40 4.20 6.70
CA LEU A 12 -6.29 3.93 5.27
C LEU A 12 -7.52 3.15 4.82
N TYR A 13 -8.27 3.69 3.88
CA TYR A 13 -9.32 2.99 3.16
C TYR A 13 -8.68 2.02 2.16
N VAL A 14 -8.66 0.74 2.52
CA VAL A 14 -8.14 -0.33 1.65
C VAL A 14 -9.03 -0.49 0.44
N LEU A 15 -8.44 -0.38 -0.75
CA LEU A 15 -9.13 -0.59 -2.03
C LEU A 15 -8.82 -1.95 -2.62
N THR A 16 -7.56 -2.36 -2.55
CA THR A 16 -7.10 -3.64 -3.06
C THR A 16 -5.80 -4.06 -2.39
N ALA A 17 -5.43 -5.33 -2.52
CA ALA A 17 -4.16 -5.86 -2.05
C ALA A 17 -3.59 -6.86 -3.04
N VAL A 18 -2.27 -7.00 -3.05
CA VAL A 18 -1.53 -7.85 -3.98
C VAL A 18 -0.39 -8.54 -3.24
N LEU A 19 -0.11 -9.79 -3.64
CA LEU A 19 1.03 -10.54 -3.13
C LEU A 19 2.30 -10.16 -3.89
N LEU A 20 3.38 -9.96 -3.13
CA LEU A 20 4.72 -9.69 -3.62
C LEU A 20 5.66 -10.79 -3.07
N THR A 21 5.67 -11.94 -3.71
CA THR A 21 6.46 -13.13 -3.32
C THR A 21 7.31 -13.61 -4.50
N PRO A 22 8.35 -14.43 -4.28
CA PRO A 22 9.12 -15.00 -5.38
C PRO A 22 8.28 -15.82 -6.38
N ALA A 23 7.16 -16.40 -5.93
CA ALA A 23 6.27 -17.20 -6.77
C ALA A 23 5.17 -16.37 -7.48
N GLN A 24 4.85 -15.19 -6.95
CA GLN A 24 3.77 -14.34 -7.43
C GLN A 24 4.08 -12.88 -7.13
N PHE A 25 4.24 -12.08 -8.18
CA PHE A 25 4.46 -10.64 -8.11
C PHE A 25 3.87 -9.95 -9.35
N PRO A 26 3.61 -8.63 -9.31
CA PRO A 26 3.13 -7.90 -10.47
C PRO A 26 4.27 -7.69 -11.48
N SER A 27 4.19 -8.33 -12.65
CA SER A 27 5.22 -8.20 -13.70
C SER A 27 5.33 -6.79 -14.29
N VAL A 28 4.35 -5.94 -14.04
CA VAL A 28 4.38 -4.52 -14.42
C VAL A 28 5.43 -3.70 -13.65
N LEU A 29 5.92 -4.22 -12.52
CA LEU A 29 6.92 -3.54 -11.68
C LEU A 29 8.36 -3.97 -11.94
N GLY A 30 8.57 -5.04 -12.70
CA GLY A 30 9.87 -5.64 -12.94
C GLY A 30 9.74 -7.06 -13.48
N ASP A 31 10.83 -7.57 -14.06
CA ASP A 31 10.88 -8.88 -14.69
C ASP A 31 11.15 -10.02 -13.69
N ASP A 32 11.73 -9.69 -12.53
CA ASP A 32 11.97 -10.63 -11.43
C ASP A 32 11.67 -10.04 -10.04
N TYR A 33 11.48 -10.93 -9.07
CA TYR A 33 11.13 -10.56 -7.69
C TYR A 33 12.11 -9.56 -7.05
N PRO A 34 13.44 -9.78 -7.11
CA PRO A 34 14.42 -8.80 -6.65
C PRO A 34 14.30 -7.41 -7.30
N GLU A 35 14.07 -7.35 -8.60
CA GLU A 35 13.89 -6.09 -9.32
C GLU A 35 12.65 -5.31 -8.84
N VAL A 36 11.53 -6.02 -8.65
CA VAL A 36 10.30 -5.42 -8.09
C VAL A 36 10.52 -4.91 -6.67
N CYS A 37 11.20 -5.68 -5.82
CA CYS A 37 11.58 -5.24 -4.48
C CYS A 37 12.42 -3.96 -4.53
N ALA A 38 13.42 -3.91 -5.42
CA ALA A 38 14.28 -2.75 -5.60
C ALA A 38 13.50 -1.51 -6.08
N ALA A 39 12.54 -1.65 -7.00
CA ALA A 39 11.67 -0.56 -7.45
C ALA A 39 10.88 0.05 -6.28
N LEU A 40 10.43 -0.78 -5.34
CA LEU A 40 9.75 -0.38 -4.12
C LEU A 40 10.71 0.05 -2.99
N GLY A 41 12.03 -0.07 -3.20
CA GLY A 41 13.06 0.22 -2.20
C GLY A 41 13.04 -0.74 -1.01
N LEU A 42 12.67 -1.99 -1.27
CA LEU A 42 12.65 -3.10 -0.33
C LEU A 42 13.81 -4.04 -0.64
N GLU A 43 14.30 -4.75 0.37
CA GLU A 43 15.20 -5.87 0.16
C GLU A 43 14.39 -7.13 -0.20
N PRO A 44 14.91 -8.03 -1.05
CA PRO A 44 14.24 -9.29 -1.33
C PRO A 44 14.08 -10.12 -0.05
N TYR A 45 12.87 -10.60 0.22
CA TYR A 45 12.55 -11.36 1.43
C TYR A 45 11.92 -12.70 1.06
N GLU A 46 12.48 -13.80 1.58
CA GLU A 46 12.11 -15.15 1.16
C GLU A 46 10.60 -15.48 1.33
N PRO A 47 9.95 -15.11 2.46
CA PRO A 47 8.50 -15.26 2.61
C PRO A 47 7.69 -14.31 1.70
N GLY A 48 8.30 -13.21 1.26
CA GLY A 48 7.66 -12.15 0.48
C GLY A 48 6.97 -11.07 1.33
N TYR A 49 6.24 -10.20 0.65
CA TYR A 49 5.49 -9.09 1.22
C TYR A 49 4.04 -9.09 0.72
N GLY A 50 3.17 -8.47 1.50
CA GLY A 50 1.86 -8.04 1.06
C GLY A 50 1.87 -6.55 0.71
N LEU A 51 1.29 -6.19 -0.43
CA LEU A 51 1.07 -4.79 -0.82
C LEU A 51 -0.40 -4.46 -0.63
N VAL A 52 -0.70 -3.40 0.11
CA VAL A 52 -2.06 -2.90 0.34
C VAL A 52 -2.15 -1.51 -0.26
N LEU A 53 -3.03 -1.35 -1.24
CA LEU A 53 -3.25 -0.09 -1.94
C LEU A 53 -4.55 0.53 -1.40
N GLY A 54 -4.45 1.77 -0.95
CA GLY A 54 -5.57 2.47 -0.35
C GLY A 54 -5.51 3.98 -0.51
N GLN A 55 -6.50 4.64 0.08
CA GLN A 55 -6.57 6.09 0.18
C GLN A 55 -6.70 6.52 1.63
N ASP A 56 -6.13 7.67 1.99
CA ASP A 56 -6.48 8.33 3.25
C ASP A 56 -7.84 9.03 3.15
N GLY A 57 -8.32 9.59 4.27
CA GLY A 57 -9.59 10.33 4.31
C GLY A 57 -9.64 11.59 3.45
N LYS A 58 -8.49 12.07 2.93
CA LYS A 58 -8.41 13.20 2.00
C LYS A 58 -8.42 12.74 0.55
N GLY A 59 -8.22 11.45 0.29
CA GLY A 59 -8.15 10.85 -1.04
C GLY A 59 -6.73 10.68 -1.56
N ALA A 60 -5.70 10.96 -0.76
CA ALA A 60 -4.32 10.74 -1.20
C ALA A 60 -4.03 9.24 -1.27
N ARG A 61 -3.31 8.85 -2.33
CA ARG A 61 -3.00 7.45 -2.64
C ARG A 61 -1.79 6.97 -1.86
N TRP A 62 -1.93 5.80 -1.24
CA TRP A 62 -0.86 5.16 -0.48
C TRP A 62 -0.75 3.67 -0.81
N THR A 63 0.48 3.19 -0.80
CA THR A 63 0.83 1.78 -0.88
C THR A 63 1.54 1.40 0.41
N VAL A 64 0.91 0.54 1.20
CA VAL A 64 1.47 0.02 2.45
C VAL A 64 2.02 -1.38 2.18
N VAL A 65 3.27 -1.59 2.57
CA VAL A 65 3.99 -2.87 2.45
C VAL A 65 4.01 -3.52 3.82
N THR A 66 3.57 -4.77 3.89
CA THR A 66 3.62 -5.59 5.11
C THR A 66 4.40 -6.88 4.90
N ASP A 67 5.09 -7.36 5.94
CA ASP A 67 5.69 -8.69 5.95
C ASP A 67 4.71 -9.81 6.36
N ASP A 68 3.47 -9.46 6.74
CA ASP A 68 2.40 -10.43 6.97
C ASP A 68 1.70 -10.82 5.66
N VAL A 69 2.39 -11.66 4.89
CA VAL A 69 1.90 -12.20 3.62
C VAL A 69 0.62 -13.02 3.80
N SER A 70 0.50 -13.71 4.95
CA SER A 70 -0.64 -14.60 5.22
C SER A 70 -1.93 -13.82 5.41
N LEU A 71 -1.86 -12.68 6.11
CA LEU A 71 -2.98 -11.76 6.27
C LEU A 71 -3.48 -11.24 4.92
N VAL A 72 -2.55 -10.79 4.06
CA VAL A 72 -2.91 -10.28 2.73
C VAL A 72 -3.47 -11.38 1.83
N ALA A 73 -2.88 -12.58 1.84
CA ALA A 73 -3.40 -13.72 1.10
C ALA A 73 -4.81 -14.10 1.55
N CYS A 74 -5.08 -14.06 2.86
CA CYS A 74 -6.41 -14.33 3.42
C CYS A 74 -7.44 -13.28 2.98
N ALA A 75 -7.07 -12.00 2.98
CA ALA A 75 -7.94 -10.92 2.49
C ALA A 75 -8.31 -11.12 1.03
N ILE A 76 -7.32 -11.39 0.16
CA ILE A 76 -7.53 -11.64 -1.28
C ILE A 76 -8.46 -12.85 -1.48
N ALA A 77 -8.18 -13.97 -0.82
CA ALA A 77 -9.02 -15.16 -0.92
C ALA A 77 -10.46 -14.91 -0.47
N THR A 78 -10.66 -14.06 0.54
CA THR A 78 -11.99 -13.70 1.05
C THR A 78 -12.76 -12.84 0.03
N TRP A 79 -12.08 -11.86 -0.58
CA TRP A 79 -12.65 -11.03 -1.65
C TRP A 79 -12.93 -11.84 -2.92
N ASP A 80 -12.08 -12.80 -3.28
CA ASP A 80 -12.29 -13.71 -4.42
C ASP A 80 -13.52 -14.60 -4.23
N CYS A 81 -13.86 -14.93 -2.98
CA CYS A 81 -15.11 -15.60 -2.64
C CYS A 81 -16.34 -14.65 -2.62
N GLY A 82 -16.16 -13.36 -2.90
CA GLY A 82 -17.21 -12.34 -2.89
C GLY A 82 -17.68 -11.94 -1.49
N MET A 83 -16.87 -12.19 -0.47
CA MET A 83 -17.18 -11.83 0.92
C MET A 83 -16.51 -10.50 1.30
N GLU A 84 -17.17 -9.74 2.17
CA GLU A 84 -16.59 -8.52 2.75
C GLU A 84 -15.52 -8.88 3.78
N TYR A 85 -14.35 -8.25 3.66
CA TYR A 85 -13.25 -8.39 4.61
C TYR A 85 -12.62 -7.02 4.87
N ALA A 86 -12.64 -6.59 6.13
CA ALA A 86 -11.99 -5.37 6.59
C ALA A 86 -10.52 -5.68 6.91
N LEU A 87 -9.64 -5.48 5.93
CA LEU A 87 -8.21 -5.65 6.12
C LEU A 87 -7.67 -4.53 7.02
N SER A 88 -7.15 -4.92 8.19
CA SER A 88 -6.44 -4.02 9.11
C SER A 88 -5.02 -4.54 9.29
N LEU A 89 -4.04 -3.69 9.00
CA LEU A 89 -2.63 -4.01 9.20
C LEU A 89 -2.24 -3.67 10.64
N ASP A 90 -1.26 -4.39 11.18
CA ASP A 90 -0.63 -4.08 12.46
C ASP A 90 0.64 -3.26 12.18
N ASP A 91 0.85 -2.14 12.86
CA ASP A 91 2.01 -1.28 12.61
C ASP A 91 3.35 -2.02 12.78
N ARG A 92 3.37 -3.12 13.56
CA ARG A 92 4.57 -3.94 13.75
C ARG A 92 4.91 -4.78 12.52
N THR A 93 3.94 -5.06 11.65
CA THR A 93 4.14 -5.80 10.40
C THR A 93 4.26 -4.88 9.19
N VAL A 94 4.04 -3.57 9.36
CA VAL A 94 4.23 -2.58 8.30
C VAL A 94 5.72 -2.29 8.13
N VAL A 95 6.24 -2.62 6.96
CA VAL A 95 7.66 -2.45 6.60
C VAL A 95 7.90 -1.10 5.94
N ALA A 96 6.96 -0.66 5.09
CA ALA A 96 7.07 0.61 4.40
C ALA A 96 5.69 1.18 4.04
N SER A 97 5.58 2.50 4.05
CA SER A 97 4.44 3.23 3.48
C SER A 97 4.97 4.13 2.37
N LEU A 98 4.50 3.89 1.16
CA LEU A 98 4.96 4.54 -0.07
C LEU A 98 3.83 5.41 -0.64
N PRO A 99 4.12 6.65 -1.06
CA PRO A 99 3.13 7.50 -1.70
C PRO A 99 2.77 6.95 -3.09
N GLY A 100 1.53 7.12 -3.52
CA GLY A 100 1.05 6.67 -4.83
C GLY A 100 0.72 5.18 -4.90
N TRP A 101 0.42 4.71 -6.10
CA TRP A 101 0.11 3.31 -6.39
C TRP A 101 1.05 2.76 -7.47
N PRO A 102 1.71 1.62 -7.23
CA PRO A 102 2.50 0.95 -8.26
C PRO A 102 1.62 0.34 -9.35
N LEU A 103 0.31 0.22 -9.12
CA LEU A 103 -0.65 -0.44 -10.00
C LEU A 103 -1.81 0.50 -10.33
N ALA A 104 -2.39 0.30 -11.51
CA ALA A 104 -3.59 1.01 -11.91
C ALA A 104 -4.79 0.52 -11.07
N VAL A 105 -5.26 1.35 -10.14
CA VAL A 105 -6.49 1.09 -9.38
C VAL A 105 -7.57 2.05 -9.90
N ALA A 106 -8.63 1.48 -10.48
CA ALA A 106 -9.70 2.24 -11.14
C ALA A 106 -10.80 2.72 -10.17
N VAL A 107 -10.74 2.30 -8.91
CA VAL A 107 -11.77 2.51 -7.90
C VAL A 107 -11.28 3.49 -6.84
N ALA A 108 -12.21 4.25 -6.28
CA ALA A 108 -11.98 5.15 -5.15
C ALA A 108 -12.86 4.72 -3.97
N ALA A 109 -12.43 5.04 -2.76
CA ALA A 109 -13.21 4.77 -1.56
C ALA A 109 -14.51 5.60 -1.59
N PRO A 110 -15.68 5.00 -1.31
CA PRO A 110 -16.94 5.71 -1.34
C PRO A 110 -16.97 6.83 -0.28
N GLY A 111 -17.36 8.03 -0.70
CA GLY A 111 -17.40 9.20 0.18
C GLY A 111 -16.05 9.90 0.39
N VAL A 112 -14.97 9.41 -0.23
CA VAL A 112 -13.64 10.03 -0.22
C VAL A 112 -13.43 10.82 -1.51
N PRO A 113 -12.66 11.93 -1.49
CA PRO A 113 -12.29 12.65 -2.72
C PRO A 113 -11.56 11.77 -3.75
N ALA A 114 -11.53 12.25 -5.00
CA ALA A 114 -10.89 11.52 -6.08
C ALA A 114 -9.40 11.19 -5.77
N PRO A 115 -8.92 10.00 -6.15
CA PRO A 115 -7.55 9.58 -5.89
C PRO A 115 -6.53 10.55 -6.47
N HIS A 116 -5.61 11.02 -5.63
CA HIS A 116 -4.53 11.93 -6.03
C HIS A 116 -3.22 11.59 -5.32
N ASP A 117 -2.09 12.04 -5.88
CA ASP A 117 -0.81 11.86 -5.23
C ASP A 117 -0.66 12.78 -4.02
N PRO A 118 -0.14 12.28 -2.89
CA PRO A 118 0.12 13.11 -1.73
C PRO A 118 1.21 14.15 -2.05
N ALA A 119 1.13 15.32 -1.39
CA ALA A 119 2.16 16.32 -1.47
C ALA A 119 3.52 15.75 -0.98
N PRO A 120 4.67 16.19 -1.53
CA PRO A 120 5.99 15.63 -1.23
C PRO A 120 6.39 15.67 0.25
N ASP A 121 5.81 16.59 1.04
CA ASP A 121 6.04 16.72 2.50
C ASP A 121 4.96 16.06 3.37
N ALA A 122 4.01 15.32 2.78
CA ALA A 122 2.91 14.72 3.52
C ALA A 122 3.32 13.58 4.48
N ARG A 123 4.61 13.19 4.52
CA ARG A 123 5.10 12.14 5.41
C ARG A 123 5.64 12.73 6.73
N PRO A 124 5.23 12.22 7.90
CA PRO A 124 5.95 12.49 9.13
C PRO A 124 7.34 11.80 9.06
N GLY A 125 8.41 12.59 8.94
CA GLY A 125 9.78 12.17 9.26
C GLY A 125 10.62 11.48 8.17
N GLY A 126 10.30 11.61 6.88
CA GLY A 126 11.11 11.01 5.80
C GLY A 126 11.35 11.93 4.61
N ALA A 127 12.48 11.74 3.90
CA ALA A 127 12.77 12.45 2.66
C ALA A 127 11.67 12.21 1.61
N ALA A 128 11.32 13.26 0.85
CA ALA A 128 10.29 13.22 -0.18
C ALA A 128 10.61 12.14 -1.23
N ARG A 129 9.90 11.02 -1.18
CA ARG A 129 9.96 9.98 -2.21
C ARG A 129 8.95 10.34 -3.29
N GLN A 130 9.35 10.22 -4.56
CA GLN A 130 8.42 10.40 -5.67
C GLN A 130 7.26 9.38 -5.55
N PRO A 131 6.00 9.80 -5.78
CA PRO A 131 4.86 8.89 -5.79
C PRO A 131 5.07 7.75 -6.79
N LEU A 132 4.71 6.54 -6.38
CA LEU A 132 4.62 5.40 -7.27
C LEU A 132 3.51 5.66 -8.29
N ALA A 133 3.84 5.43 -9.55
CA ALA A 133 2.89 5.47 -10.65
C ALA A 133 3.00 4.15 -11.44
N PRO A 134 1.88 3.60 -11.91
CA PRO A 134 1.92 2.50 -12.85
C PRO A 134 2.63 2.96 -14.14
N PRO A 135 3.40 2.08 -14.81
CA PRO A 135 3.91 2.37 -16.14
C PRO A 135 2.73 2.54 -17.13
N ASP A 136 2.93 3.44 -18.10
CA ASP A 136 1.96 3.82 -19.14
C ASP A 136 1.71 2.70 -20.17
#